data_AF-M1ENZ3-F1
#
_entry.id   AF-M1ENZ3-F1
#
_cell.length_a   1.000
_cell.length_b   1.000
_cell.length_c   1.000
_cell.angle_alpha   90.00
_cell.angle_beta   90.00
_cell.angle_gamma   90.00
#
_symmetry.space_group_name_H-M   'P 1'
#
loop_
_entity.id
_entity.type
_entity.pdbx_description
1 polymer ?
#
loop_
_entity_poly.entity_id
_entity_poly.type
_entity_poly.pdbx_seq_one_letter_code
_entity_poly.pdbx_strand_id
1 'polypeptide(L)'
;AQPPRTQTPPLGQTPQLGLKTNPPLIQEKPAKTSKKPPPSKEELLKLTETVVTEYLNSGNANEAVNGVREMRAPKHFLPEMLSKVIILSLDRSDEDKEKASSLISLLKQEGIATSDNFMQAFLNVLDQCPKLEVDIPLVKSYLAQFAARAIISELVSISELAQPLESGTHFPLFLLCLQQLAKLQDREWLTELFQQSKVNMQKMLPEIDQNK
;
A
#
# COMPACT_ATOMS: atom_id res chain seq x y z
N ALA A 1 -76.67 5.45 85.37
CA ALA A 1 -76.74 4.68 84.11
C ALA A 1 -76.84 5.66 82.94
N GLN A 2 -75.81 5.74 82.10
CA GLN A 2 -75.86 6.48 80.84
C GLN A 2 -75.27 5.59 79.72
N PRO A 3 -75.92 5.53 78.54
CA PRO A 3 -75.64 4.55 77.49
C PRO A 3 -74.56 5.04 76.48
N PRO A 4 -74.11 4.17 75.56
CA PRO A 4 -72.73 4.14 75.07
C PRO A 4 -72.46 5.01 73.83
N ARG A 5 -71.19 5.38 73.64
CA ARG A 5 -70.68 6.03 72.43
C ARG A 5 -70.09 4.99 71.47
N THR A 6 -70.54 5.05 70.22
CA THR A 6 -70.10 4.25 69.07
C THR A 6 -68.83 4.81 68.42
N GLN A 7 -67.83 3.95 68.15
CA GLN A 7 -66.78 4.17 67.16
C GLN A 7 -66.58 2.89 66.34
N THR A 8 -66.44 3.05 65.03
CA THR A 8 -66.15 2.04 63.98
C THR A 8 -64.91 2.50 63.21
N PRO A 9 -64.22 1.66 62.41
CA PRO A 9 -63.58 0.36 62.67
C PRO A 9 -62.04 0.40 62.37
N PRO A 10 -61.25 -0.65 62.66
CA PRO A 10 -59.85 -0.74 62.20
C PRO A 10 -59.66 -1.73 61.03
N LEU A 11 -58.88 -1.33 60.04
CA LEU A 11 -58.20 -2.16 59.04
C LEU A 11 -56.83 -1.50 58.83
N GLY A 12 -55.68 -2.14 58.82
CA GLY A 12 -55.25 -3.52 58.94
C GLY A 12 -53.73 -3.48 59.09
N GLN A 13 -53.15 -4.60 59.48
CA GLN A 13 -51.76 -4.77 59.93
C GLN A 13 -50.68 -4.36 58.90
N THR A 14 -49.55 -3.85 59.39
CA THR A 14 -48.23 -3.99 58.74
C THR A 14 -47.27 -4.67 59.71
N PRO A 15 -46.60 -5.76 59.28
CA PRO A 15 -45.29 -6.07 59.84
C PRO A 15 -44.21 -6.31 58.77
N GLN A 16 -43.14 -5.53 58.95
CA GLN A 16 -41.72 -5.81 58.72
C GLN A 16 -41.23 -6.32 57.36
N LEU A 17 -40.26 -5.59 56.80
CA LEU A 17 -39.17 -6.23 56.06
C LEU A 17 -37.84 -5.50 56.29
N GLY A 18 -36.80 -6.31 56.51
CA GLY A 18 -35.52 -5.92 57.08
C GLY A 18 -34.66 -5.01 56.19
N LEU A 19 -33.84 -4.24 56.89
CA LEU A 19 -32.67 -3.53 56.37
C LEU A 19 -31.73 -4.48 55.61
N LYS A 20 -31.39 -4.11 54.37
CA LYS A 20 -30.03 -4.14 53.79
C LYS A 20 -30.11 -3.97 52.27
N THR A 21 -29.78 -2.79 51.76
CA THR A 21 -29.15 -2.67 50.43
C THR A 21 -28.27 -1.43 50.42
N ASN A 22 -26.96 -1.65 50.22
CA ASN A 22 -26.00 -0.61 49.86
C ASN A 22 -26.50 0.19 48.64
N PRO A 23 -26.11 1.46 48.49
CA PRO A 23 -26.41 2.23 47.28
C PRO A 23 -25.81 1.52 46.05
N PRO A 24 -26.50 1.53 44.90
CA PRO A 24 -25.94 0.94 43.69
C PRO A 24 -24.68 1.68 43.26
N LEU A 25 -23.62 0.92 43.00
CA LEU A 25 -22.41 1.40 42.34
C LEU A 25 -22.82 1.94 40.96
N ILE A 26 -22.61 3.22 40.71
CA ILE A 26 -22.74 3.80 39.36
C ILE A 26 -21.69 3.08 38.51
N GLN A 27 -22.12 2.13 37.68
CA GLN A 27 -21.28 1.55 36.65
C GLN A 27 -20.99 2.65 35.63
N GLU A 28 -19.78 3.21 35.66
CA GLU A 28 -19.26 3.96 34.53
C GLU A 28 -19.28 3.02 33.31
N LYS A 29 -20.14 3.34 32.34
CA LYS A 29 -20.07 2.71 31.03
C LYS A 29 -18.65 2.91 30.51
N PRO A 30 -17.99 1.87 29.95
CA PRO A 30 -16.67 2.05 29.36
C PRO A 30 -16.76 3.17 28.32
N ALA A 31 -15.86 4.15 28.43
CA ALA A 31 -15.76 5.26 27.51
C ALA A 31 -15.79 4.70 26.08
N LYS A 32 -16.77 5.14 25.28
CA LYS A 32 -16.78 4.88 23.84
C LYS A 32 -15.47 5.44 23.30
N THR A 33 -14.51 4.57 23.02
CA THR A 33 -13.35 4.93 22.22
C THR A 33 -13.90 5.37 20.87
N SER A 34 -13.90 6.68 20.64
CA SER A 34 -14.22 7.26 19.34
C SER A 34 -13.14 6.78 18.38
N LYS A 35 -13.39 5.65 17.72
CA LYS A 35 -12.57 5.21 16.59
C LYS A 35 -12.68 6.33 15.56
N LYS A 36 -11.60 7.10 15.36
CA LYS A 36 -11.50 8.02 14.22
C LYS A 36 -11.92 7.25 12.96
N PRO A 37 -12.73 7.84 12.08
CA PRO A 37 -13.09 7.19 10.83
C PRO A 37 -11.82 6.76 10.09
N PRO A 38 -11.85 5.63 9.38
CA PRO A 38 -10.70 5.22 8.58
C PRO A 38 -10.32 6.36 7.63
N PRO A 39 -9.02 6.64 7.46
CA PRO A 39 -8.56 7.72 6.60
C PRO A 39 -9.07 7.52 5.16
N SER A 40 -9.46 8.61 4.55
CA SER A 40 -9.91 8.65 3.16
C SER A 40 -8.76 8.33 2.18
N LYS A 41 -9.10 7.95 0.94
CA LYS A 41 -8.09 7.73 -0.11
C LYS A 41 -7.19 8.96 -0.32
N GLU A 42 -7.77 10.16 -0.31
CA GLU A 42 -7.01 11.40 -0.51
C GLU A 42 -6.05 11.68 0.66
N GLU A 43 -6.47 11.44 1.90
CA GLU A 43 -5.60 11.56 3.07
C GLU A 43 -4.45 10.56 3.02
N LEU A 44 -4.70 9.32 2.65
CA LEU A 44 -3.67 8.29 2.50
C LEU A 44 -2.66 8.65 1.40
N LEU A 45 -3.12 9.23 0.28
CA LEU A 45 -2.23 9.71 -0.78
C LEU A 45 -1.34 10.87 -0.32
N LYS A 46 -1.89 11.80 0.47
CA LYS A 46 -1.10 12.91 1.05
C LYS A 46 -0.06 12.39 2.04
N LEU A 47 -0.44 11.45 2.91
CA LEU A 47 0.51 10.82 3.84
C LEU A 47 1.60 10.04 3.09
N THR A 48 1.25 9.36 1.99
CA THR A 48 2.23 8.69 1.12
C THR A 48 3.23 9.69 0.55
N GLU A 49 2.75 10.85 0.10
CA GLU A 49 3.61 11.92 -0.43
C GLU A 49 4.56 12.50 0.62
N THR A 50 4.09 12.67 1.87
CA THR A 50 4.93 13.07 3.00
C THR A 50 6.04 12.04 3.24
N VAL A 51 5.70 10.75 3.37
CA VAL A 51 6.66 9.68 3.61
C VAL A 51 7.70 9.60 2.49
N VAL A 52 7.27 9.67 1.23
CA VAL A 52 8.19 9.65 0.08
C VAL A 52 9.13 10.83 0.13
N THR A 53 8.61 12.05 0.33
CA THR A 53 9.41 13.27 0.35
C THR A 53 10.47 13.24 1.46
N GLU A 54 10.07 12.83 2.68
CA GLU A 54 10.98 12.71 3.82
C GLU A 54 12.04 11.64 3.57
N TYR A 55 11.68 10.49 3.00
CA TYR A 55 12.61 9.42 2.70
C TYR A 55 13.62 9.81 1.60
N LEU A 56 13.18 10.48 0.54
CA LEU A 56 14.10 10.93 -0.52
C LEU A 56 15.14 11.95 0.00
N ASN A 57 14.72 12.82 0.93
CA ASN A 57 15.59 13.82 1.55
C ASN A 57 16.55 13.22 2.59
N SER A 58 16.07 12.32 3.45
CA SER A 58 16.85 11.81 4.59
C SER A 58 17.57 10.49 4.30
N GLY A 59 17.03 9.65 3.43
CA GLY A 59 17.42 8.25 3.27
C GLY A 59 17.09 7.36 4.47
N ASN A 60 16.32 7.84 5.46
CA ASN A 60 16.09 7.13 6.71
C ASN A 60 15.04 6.02 6.56
N ALA A 61 15.52 4.78 6.43
CA ALA A 61 14.70 3.59 6.29
C ALA A 61 13.70 3.38 7.45
N ASN A 62 14.15 3.61 8.69
CA ASN A 62 13.33 3.38 9.89
C ASN A 62 12.16 4.37 9.96
N GLU A 63 12.43 5.65 9.69
CA GLU A 63 11.40 6.69 9.66
C GLU A 63 10.37 6.42 8.55
N ALA A 64 10.82 6.04 7.36
CA ALA A 64 9.92 5.72 6.26
C ALA A 64 8.99 4.54 6.59
N VAL A 65 9.54 3.44 7.13
CA VAL A 65 8.77 2.27 7.54
C VAL A 65 7.77 2.61 8.64
N ASN A 66 8.19 3.40 9.63
CA ASN A 66 7.31 3.85 10.71
C ASN A 66 6.18 4.74 10.17
N GLY A 67 6.51 5.69 9.29
CA GLY A 67 5.52 6.55 8.62
C GLY A 67 4.47 5.73 7.88
N VAL A 68 4.87 4.71 7.11
CA VAL A 68 3.92 3.82 6.42
C VAL A 68 3.05 3.02 7.40
N ARG A 69 3.62 2.52 8.50
CA ARG A 69 2.85 1.79 9.54
C ARG A 69 1.84 2.70 10.23
N GLU A 70 2.20 3.96 10.48
CA GLU A 70 1.33 4.96 11.12
C GLU A 70 0.16 5.39 10.23
N MET A 71 0.32 5.35 8.90
CA MET A 71 -0.80 5.58 7.98
C MET A 71 -1.96 4.60 8.20
N ARG A 72 -1.69 3.40 8.74
CA ARG A 72 -2.68 2.32 8.94
C ARG A 72 -3.52 2.07 7.70
N ALA A 73 -2.87 2.13 6.53
CA ALA A 73 -3.53 1.98 5.25
C ALA A 73 -4.18 0.59 5.13
N PRO A 74 -5.40 0.49 4.58
CA PRO A 74 -6.02 -0.80 4.33
C PRO A 74 -5.26 -1.54 3.22
N LYS A 75 -5.26 -2.88 3.24
CA LYS A 75 -4.48 -3.70 2.29
C LYS A 75 -4.77 -3.40 0.81
N HIS A 76 -6.01 -3.06 0.47
CA HIS A 76 -6.39 -2.72 -0.91
C HIS A 76 -5.81 -1.38 -1.39
N PHE A 77 -5.30 -0.53 -0.50
CA PHE A 77 -4.63 0.72 -0.86
C PHE A 77 -3.15 0.53 -1.17
N LEU A 78 -2.54 -0.60 -0.80
CA LEU A 78 -1.09 -0.82 -0.98
C LEU A 78 -0.63 -0.69 -2.45
N PRO A 79 -1.33 -1.22 -3.46
CA PRO A 79 -0.96 -0.97 -4.86
C PRO A 79 -0.98 0.51 -5.22
N GLU A 80 -2.03 1.24 -4.81
CA GLU A 80 -2.15 2.68 -5.07
C GLU A 80 -1.02 3.48 -4.40
N MET A 81 -0.68 3.14 -3.15
CA MET A 81 0.43 3.72 -2.42
C MET A 81 1.73 3.56 -3.20
N LEU A 82 2.05 2.33 -3.65
CA LEU A 82 3.26 2.05 -4.40
C LEU A 82 3.25 2.74 -5.78
N SER A 83 2.10 2.82 -6.47
CA SER A 83 1.98 3.60 -7.71
C SER A 83 2.32 5.07 -7.47
N LYS A 84 1.82 5.65 -6.37
CA LYS A 84 2.11 7.03 -5.98
C LYS A 84 3.61 7.22 -5.65
N VAL A 85 4.26 6.26 -4.99
CA VAL A 85 5.73 6.28 -4.77
C VAL A 85 6.49 6.37 -6.09
N ILE A 86 6.14 5.53 -7.06
CA ILE A 86 6.77 5.52 -8.39
C ILE A 86 6.52 6.87 -9.08
N ILE A 87 5.26 7.31 -9.17
CA ILE A 87 4.87 8.53 -9.91
C ILE A 87 5.56 9.78 -9.33
N LEU A 88 5.61 9.93 -8.00
CA LEU A 88 6.27 11.07 -7.34
C LEU A 88 7.78 11.15 -7.59
N SER A 89 8.37 10.07 -8.12
CA SER A 89 9.82 9.94 -8.30
C SER A 89 10.23 9.96 -9.77
N LEU A 90 9.29 9.87 -10.72
CA LEU A 90 9.59 9.71 -12.14
C LEU A 90 10.33 10.91 -12.74
N ASP A 91 9.97 12.13 -12.36
CA ASP A 91 10.56 13.38 -12.85
C ASP A 91 11.77 13.85 -12.02
N ARG A 92 12.19 13.06 -11.04
CA ARG A 92 13.30 13.36 -10.14
C ARG A 92 14.63 12.79 -10.64
N SER A 93 15.70 13.02 -9.88
CA SER A 93 17.06 12.54 -10.20
C SER A 93 17.15 11.01 -10.26
N ASP A 94 18.20 10.46 -10.86
CA ASP A 94 18.44 9.01 -10.87
C ASP A 94 18.67 8.45 -9.47
N GLU A 95 19.29 9.24 -8.57
CA GLU A 95 19.46 8.89 -7.16
C GLU A 95 18.11 8.81 -6.43
N ASP A 96 17.19 9.75 -6.69
CA ASP A 96 15.86 9.74 -6.08
C ASP A 96 15.03 8.54 -6.57
N LYS A 97 15.14 8.17 -7.85
CA LYS A 97 14.51 6.94 -8.39
C LYS A 97 15.06 5.67 -7.75
N GLU A 98 16.36 5.64 -7.46
CA GLU A 98 17.00 4.53 -6.75
C GLU A 98 16.53 4.43 -5.30
N LYS A 99 16.48 5.57 -4.58
CA LYS A 99 15.89 5.63 -3.25
C LYS A 99 14.44 5.16 -3.28
N ALA A 100 13.61 5.67 -4.17
CA ALA A 100 12.22 5.22 -4.30
C ALA A 100 12.09 3.71 -4.54
N SER A 101 12.95 3.13 -5.39
CA SER A 101 12.99 1.67 -5.60
C SER A 101 13.41 0.92 -4.33
N SER A 102 14.38 1.46 -3.59
CA SER A 102 14.84 0.92 -2.31
C SER A 102 13.75 0.95 -1.24
N LEU A 103 12.94 2.02 -1.21
CA LEU A 103 11.77 2.12 -0.34
C LEU A 103 10.76 1.02 -0.64
N ILE A 104 10.43 0.80 -1.93
CA ILE A 104 9.49 -0.26 -2.33
C ILE A 104 10.01 -1.63 -1.88
N SER A 105 11.30 -1.91 -2.09
CA SER A 105 11.94 -3.17 -1.65
C SER A 105 11.90 -3.31 -0.13
N LEU A 106 12.22 -2.25 0.61
CA LEU A 106 12.16 -2.21 2.07
C LEU A 106 10.74 -2.51 2.60
N LEU A 107 9.70 -1.93 1.98
CA LEU A 107 8.31 -2.19 2.38
C LEU A 107 7.90 -3.66 2.16
N LYS A 108 8.47 -4.34 1.16
CA LYS A 108 8.29 -5.79 0.98
C LYS A 108 9.05 -6.59 2.04
N GLN A 109 10.28 -6.22 2.36
CA GLN A 109 11.09 -6.90 3.38
C GLN A 109 10.44 -6.79 4.77
N GLU A 110 9.85 -5.65 5.09
CA GLU A 110 9.12 -5.41 6.35
C GLU A 110 7.71 -6.05 6.38
N GLY A 111 7.31 -6.77 5.33
CA GLY A 111 6.01 -7.44 5.22
C GLY A 111 4.81 -6.48 5.11
N ILE A 112 5.05 -5.21 4.77
CA ILE A 112 4.02 -4.18 4.60
C ILE A 112 3.34 -4.33 3.24
N ALA A 113 4.13 -4.59 2.21
CA ALA A 113 3.67 -4.83 0.84
C ALA A 113 4.15 -6.20 0.33
N THR A 114 3.59 -6.64 -0.79
CA THR A 114 3.94 -7.91 -1.45
C THR A 114 4.37 -7.67 -2.89
N SER A 115 5.00 -8.68 -3.51
CA SER A 115 5.32 -8.69 -4.95
C SER A 115 4.07 -8.45 -5.81
N ASP A 116 2.92 -9.02 -5.43
CA ASP A 116 1.64 -8.78 -6.10
C ASP A 116 1.18 -7.32 -5.99
N ASN A 117 1.35 -6.69 -4.81
CA ASN A 117 1.05 -5.27 -4.67
C ASN A 117 1.94 -4.41 -5.57
N PHE A 118 3.23 -4.74 -5.68
CA PHE A 118 4.15 -4.06 -6.59
C PHE A 118 3.73 -4.24 -8.05
N MET A 119 3.40 -5.46 -8.48
CA MET A 119 2.99 -5.70 -9.87
C MET A 119 1.71 -4.95 -10.25
N GLN A 120 0.69 -4.98 -9.39
CA GLN A 120 -0.50 -4.16 -9.58
C GLN A 120 -0.17 -2.67 -9.65
N ALA A 121 0.71 -2.20 -8.76
CA ALA A 121 1.14 -0.81 -8.77
C ALA A 121 1.86 -0.41 -10.05
N PHE A 122 2.76 -1.27 -10.55
CA PHE A 122 3.52 -1.03 -11.76
C PHE A 122 2.60 -0.98 -12.99
N LEU A 123 1.68 -1.95 -13.12
CA LEU A 123 0.66 -1.96 -14.19
C LEU A 123 -0.22 -0.70 -14.16
N ASN A 124 -0.68 -0.28 -12.97
CA ASN A 124 -1.45 0.96 -12.83
C ASN A 124 -0.68 2.20 -13.32
N VAL A 125 0.66 2.22 -13.18
CA VAL A 125 1.49 3.32 -13.70
C VAL A 125 1.68 3.18 -15.21
N LEU A 126 1.79 1.96 -15.74
CA LEU A 126 1.85 1.70 -17.19
C LEU A 126 0.59 2.15 -17.91
N ASP A 127 -0.59 1.91 -17.33
CA ASP A 127 -1.87 2.39 -17.88
C ASP A 127 -1.92 3.92 -17.96
N GLN A 128 -1.22 4.61 -17.05
CA GLN A 128 -1.09 6.07 -17.04
C GLN A 128 0.06 6.58 -17.91
N CYS A 129 0.88 5.70 -18.49
CA CYS A 129 2.07 6.08 -19.26
C CYS A 129 1.78 7.09 -20.38
N PRO A 130 0.71 6.96 -21.21
CA PRO A 130 0.43 7.96 -22.25
C PRO A 130 0.17 9.36 -21.70
N LYS A 131 -0.44 9.46 -20.52
CA LYS A 131 -0.67 10.75 -19.84
C LYS A 131 0.62 11.29 -19.24
N LEU A 132 1.39 10.44 -18.57
CA LEU A 132 2.66 10.81 -17.95
C LEU A 132 3.71 11.24 -18.99
N GLU A 133 3.70 10.64 -20.19
CA GLU A 133 4.64 10.94 -21.28
C GLU A 133 4.51 12.38 -21.81
N VAL A 134 3.35 13.01 -21.64
CA VAL A 134 3.11 14.42 -21.99
C VAL A 134 4.02 15.33 -21.16
N ASP A 135 4.14 15.06 -19.86
CA ASP A 135 4.92 15.88 -18.93
C ASP A 135 6.35 15.33 -18.74
N ILE A 136 6.55 14.03 -18.94
CA ILE A 136 7.79 13.29 -18.71
C ILE A 136 8.15 12.50 -19.98
N PRO A 137 8.83 13.12 -20.98
CA PRO A 137 9.12 12.47 -22.26
C PRO A 137 9.91 11.16 -22.16
N LEU A 138 10.69 10.98 -21.08
CA LEU A 138 11.50 9.78 -20.83
C LEU A 138 10.83 8.76 -19.89
N VAL A 139 9.52 8.86 -19.68
CA VAL A 139 8.80 8.04 -18.68
C VAL A 139 9.06 6.53 -18.82
N LYS A 140 9.10 5.99 -20.05
CA LYS A 140 9.40 4.56 -20.28
C LYS A 140 10.82 4.18 -19.84
N SER A 141 11.80 5.06 -20.06
CA SER A 141 13.18 4.85 -19.60
C SER A 141 13.26 4.87 -18.08
N TYR A 142 12.51 5.77 -17.43
CA TYR A 142 12.46 5.84 -15.97
C TYR A 142 11.71 4.65 -15.35
N LEU A 143 10.61 4.21 -15.96
CA LEU A 143 9.90 2.99 -15.54
C LEU A 143 10.77 1.74 -15.71
N ALA A 144 11.59 1.67 -16.75
CA ALA A 144 12.57 0.60 -16.91
C ALA A 144 13.59 0.57 -15.77
N GLN A 145 13.99 1.73 -15.21
CA GLN A 145 14.86 1.78 -14.03
C GLN A 145 14.19 1.17 -12.79
N PHE A 146 12.89 1.40 -12.60
CA PHE A 146 12.12 0.79 -11.51
C PHE A 146 11.97 -0.72 -11.72
N ALA A 147 11.59 -1.15 -12.93
CA ALA A 147 11.43 -2.56 -13.26
C ALA A 147 12.74 -3.35 -13.07
N ALA A 148 13.88 -2.81 -13.53
CA ALA A 148 15.17 -3.46 -13.37
C ALA A 148 15.55 -3.63 -11.89
N ARG A 149 15.38 -2.60 -11.07
CA ARG A 149 15.63 -2.69 -9.61
C ARG A 149 14.65 -3.63 -8.91
N ALA A 150 13.40 -3.68 -9.36
CA ALA A 150 12.42 -4.63 -8.84
C ALA A 150 12.80 -6.09 -9.17
N ILE A 151 13.36 -6.35 -10.35
CA ILE A 151 13.88 -7.69 -10.70
C ILE A 151 15.09 -8.06 -9.84
N ILE A 152 16.06 -7.15 -9.69
CA ILE A 152 17.27 -7.38 -8.89
C ILE A 152 16.91 -7.64 -7.41
N SER A 153 15.84 -7.01 -6.90
CA SER A 153 15.37 -7.19 -5.53
C SER A 153 14.33 -8.31 -5.35
N GLU A 154 14.12 -9.14 -6.37
CA GLU A 154 13.19 -10.26 -6.36
C GLU A 154 11.74 -9.83 -6.02
N LEU A 155 11.36 -8.61 -6.40
CA LEU A 155 9.97 -8.15 -6.35
C LEU A 155 9.14 -8.68 -7.52
N VAL A 156 9.78 -8.88 -8.68
CA VAL A 156 9.16 -9.40 -9.90
C VAL A 156 10.19 -10.19 -10.70
N SER A 157 9.79 -11.28 -11.36
CA SER A 157 10.64 -12.01 -12.31
C SER A 157 10.58 -11.43 -13.73
N ILE A 158 11.58 -11.72 -14.58
CA ILE A 158 11.54 -11.34 -16.00
C ILE A 158 10.28 -11.90 -16.69
N SER A 159 9.87 -13.12 -16.35
CA SER A 159 8.68 -13.76 -16.94
C SER A 159 7.37 -13.06 -16.54
N GLU A 160 7.24 -12.65 -15.27
CA GLU A 160 6.06 -11.90 -14.81
C GLU A 160 6.00 -10.51 -15.43
N LEU A 161 7.16 -9.87 -15.62
CA LEU A 161 7.25 -8.59 -16.32
C LEU A 161 6.96 -8.72 -17.83
N ALA A 162 7.32 -9.83 -18.45
CA ALA A 162 7.12 -10.06 -19.88
C ALA A 162 5.64 -10.21 -20.24
N GLN A 163 4.84 -10.91 -19.43
CA GLN A 163 3.42 -11.19 -19.70
C GLN A 163 2.60 -9.94 -20.11
N PRO A 164 2.60 -8.82 -19.37
CA PRO A 164 1.86 -7.62 -19.74
C PRO A 164 2.51 -6.81 -20.88
N LEU A 165 3.75 -7.15 -21.27
CA LEU A 165 4.53 -6.42 -22.27
C LEU A 165 4.69 -7.17 -23.61
N GLU A 166 4.05 -8.35 -23.75
CA GLU A 166 4.07 -9.13 -24.98
C GLU A 166 3.51 -8.35 -26.19
N SER A 167 3.91 -8.78 -27.38
CA SER A 167 3.53 -8.20 -28.67
C SER A 167 3.83 -6.70 -28.80
N GLY A 168 4.86 -6.21 -28.09
CA GLY A 168 5.26 -4.81 -28.12
C GLY A 168 4.34 -3.88 -27.30
N THR A 169 3.60 -4.41 -26.33
CA THR A 169 2.81 -3.57 -25.42
C THR A 169 3.74 -2.65 -24.63
N HIS A 170 3.47 -1.33 -24.65
CA HIS A 170 4.37 -0.27 -24.16
C HIS A 170 5.78 -0.27 -24.80
N PHE A 171 5.95 -0.75 -26.04
CA PHE A 171 7.25 -0.74 -26.73
C PHE A 171 7.91 0.66 -26.68
N PRO A 172 9.24 0.75 -26.42
CA PRO A 172 10.22 -0.33 -26.25
C PRO A 172 10.49 -0.75 -24.79
N LEU A 173 9.53 -0.57 -23.87
CA LEU A 173 9.76 -0.69 -22.41
C LEU A 173 10.47 -1.98 -21.99
N PHE A 174 10.03 -3.16 -22.45
CA PHE A 174 10.67 -4.42 -22.05
C PHE A 174 12.17 -4.45 -22.40
N LEU A 175 12.55 -3.95 -23.58
CA LEU A 175 13.95 -3.86 -24.00
C LEU A 175 14.74 -2.86 -23.16
N LEU A 176 14.11 -1.74 -22.79
CA LEU A 176 14.70 -0.77 -21.85
C LEU A 176 14.94 -1.41 -20.48
N CYS A 177 14.04 -2.26 -19.99
CA CYS A 177 14.25 -3.01 -18.74
C CYS A 177 15.50 -3.90 -18.84
N LEU A 178 15.65 -4.66 -19.93
CA LEU A 178 16.85 -5.48 -20.17
C LEU A 178 18.12 -4.61 -20.26
N GLN A 179 18.05 -3.45 -20.91
CA GLN A 179 19.16 -2.50 -20.96
C GLN A 179 19.56 -2.02 -19.56
N GLN A 180 18.59 -1.69 -18.70
CA GLN A 180 18.86 -1.27 -17.33
C GLN A 180 19.42 -2.41 -16.48
N LEU A 181 18.93 -3.64 -16.65
CA LEU A 181 19.49 -4.82 -15.99
C LEU A 181 20.97 -5.04 -16.34
N ALA A 182 21.31 -4.99 -17.64
CA ALA A 182 22.70 -5.11 -18.10
C ALA A 182 23.60 -3.97 -17.57
N LYS A 183 23.03 -2.78 -17.32
CA LYS A 183 23.75 -1.62 -16.77
C LYS A 183 24.00 -1.76 -15.28
N LEU A 184 23.02 -2.25 -14.52
CA LEU A 184 23.08 -2.33 -13.05
C LEU A 184 23.82 -3.57 -12.55
N GLN A 185 23.81 -4.64 -13.34
CA GLN A 185 24.58 -5.87 -13.10
C GLN A 185 25.64 -5.97 -14.19
N ASP A 186 25.56 -7.00 -15.04
CA ASP A 186 26.35 -7.15 -16.24
C ASP A 186 25.60 -7.98 -17.30
N ARG A 187 26.24 -8.20 -18.45
CA ARG A 187 25.66 -8.95 -19.56
C ARG A 187 25.59 -10.45 -19.30
N GLU A 188 26.51 -11.01 -18.53
CA GLU A 188 26.56 -12.45 -18.23
C GLU A 188 25.37 -12.81 -17.33
N TRP A 189 25.20 -12.06 -16.24
CA TRP A 189 24.07 -12.16 -15.33
C TRP A 189 22.72 -12.00 -16.05
N LEU A 190 22.60 -10.99 -16.92
CA LEU A 190 21.37 -10.80 -17.70
C LEU A 190 21.10 -11.98 -18.64
N THR A 191 22.14 -12.52 -19.28
CA THR A 191 22.00 -13.64 -20.22
C THR A 191 21.48 -14.87 -19.50
N GLU A 192 22.06 -15.20 -18.33
CA GLU A 192 21.62 -16.32 -17.50
C GLU A 192 20.18 -16.12 -17.01
N LEU A 193 19.86 -14.94 -16.48
CA LEU A 193 18.53 -14.63 -15.97
C LEU A 193 17.46 -14.68 -17.09
N PHE A 194 17.77 -14.13 -18.27
CA PHE A 194 16.88 -14.17 -19.41
C PHE A 194 16.66 -15.61 -19.89
N GLN A 195 17.71 -16.44 -19.94
CA GLN A 195 17.59 -17.87 -20.28
C GLN A 195 16.69 -18.62 -19.30
N GLN A 196 16.85 -18.37 -17.99
CA GLN A 196 16.02 -18.98 -16.95
C GLN A 196 14.55 -18.57 -17.04
N SER A 197 14.27 -17.33 -17.47
CA SER A 197 12.91 -16.81 -17.62
C SER A 197 12.07 -17.52 -18.69
N LYS A 198 12.73 -18.18 -19.66
CA LYS A 198 12.10 -18.81 -20.84
C LYS A 198 11.26 -17.85 -21.70
N VAL A 199 11.43 -16.54 -21.55
CA VAL A 199 10.75 -15.54 -22.37
C VAL A 199 11.27 -15.63 -23.81
N ASN A 200 10.34 -15.64 -24.77
CA ASN A 200 10.69 -15.59 -26.18
C ASN A 200 10.86 -14.12 -26.60
N MET A 201 12.10 -13.69 -26.82
CA MET A 201 12.43 -12.31 -27.20
C MET A 201 11.63 -11.84 -28.43
N GLN A 202 11.43 -12.71 -29.42
CA GLN A 202 10.71 -12.35 -30.63
C GLN A 202 9.25 -11.99 -30.33
N LYS A 203 8.60 -12.69 -29.39
CA LYS A 203 7.22 -12.37 -28.97
C LYS A 203 7.10 -11.05 -28.20
N MET A 204 8.22 -10.50 -27.73
CA MET A 204 8.24 -9.21 -27.02
C MET A 204 8.29 -8.01 -27.97
N LEU A 205 8.53 -8.25 -29.26
CA LEU A 205 8.54 -7.20 -30.28
C LEU A 205 7.13 -6.92 -30.80
N PRO A 206 6.85 -5.71 -31.34
CA PRO A 206 5.62 -5.42 -32.06
C PRO A 206 5.40 -6.45 -33.17
N GLU A 207 4.16 -6.83 -33.45
CA GLU A 207 3.84 -7.90 -34.41
C GLU A 207 4.48 -7.71 -35.79
N ILE A 208 4.62 -6.46 -36.23
CA ILE A 208 5.25 -6.09 -37.51
C ILE A 208 6.76 -6.41 -37.55
N ASP A 209 7.41 -6.46 -36.38
CA ASP A 209 8.84 -6.71 -36.22
C ASP A 209 9.13 -8.18 -35.88
N GLN A 210 8.08 -9.01 -35.71
CA GLN A 210 8.22 -10.45 -35.50
C GLN A 210 8.44 -11.16 -36.85
N ASN A 211 9.69 -11.26 -37.28
CA ASN A 211 10.04 -11.95 -38.53
C ASN A 211 9.56 -13.41 -38.52
N LYS A 212 8.63 -13.76 -39.42
CA LYS A 212 8.08 -15.12 -39.55
C LYS A 212 9.13 -16.16 -39.93
#